data_AF-A0A952RVD5-F1
#
_entry.id   AF-A0A952RVD5-F1
#
_cell.length_a   1.000
_cell.length_b   1.000
_cell.length_c   1.000
_cell.angle_alpha   90.00
_cell.angle_beta   90.00
_cell.angle_gamma   90.00
#
_symmetry.space_group_name_H-M   'P 1'
#
loop_
_entity.id
_entity.type
_entity.pdbx_description
1 polymer ?
#
loop_
_entity_poly.entity_id
_entity_poly.type
_entity_poly.pdbx_seq_one_letter_code
_entity_poly.pdbx_strand_id
1 'polypeptide(L)' 'MLYVLLAIVSMLIAAVSLYQYVQTASTLYIILTFVFVAATVIFGAVFFSGRVNKTEDIHITE' A
#
# COMPACT_ATOMS: atom_id res chain seq x y z
N MET A 1 -2.91 13.25 -1.18
CA MET A 1 -3.96 12.38 -1.77
C MET A 1 -3.40 11.35 -2.75
N LEU A 2 -2.41 11.69 -3.57
CA LEU A 2 -1.76 10.77 -4.52
C LEU A 2 -1.37 9.41 -3.90
N TYR A 3 -0.66 9.40 -2.76
CA TYR A 3 -0.22 8.15 -2.13
C TYR A 3 -1.37 7.22 -1.71
N VAL A 4 -2.51 7.76 -1.28
CA VAL A 4 -3.68 6.94 -0.96
C VAL A 4 -4.29 6.33 -2.22
N LEU A 5 -4.34 7.11 -3.31
CA LEU A 5 -4.83 6.62 -4.58
C LEU A 5 -3.92 5.49 -5.11
N LEU A 6 -2.60 5.67 -5.03
CA LEU A 6 -1.64 4.64 -5.38
C LEU A 6 -1.79 3.39 -4.50
N ALA A 7 -1.96 3.55 -3.19
CA ALA A 7 -2.18 2.42 -2.28
C ALA A 7 -3.44 1.62 -2.63
N ILE A 8 -4.54 2.30 -2.96
CA ILE A 8 -5.81 1.66 -3.38
C ILE A 8 -5.64 0.95 -4.72
N VAL A 9 -5.03 1.61 -5.72
CA VAL A 9 -4.80 0.99 -7.03
C VAL A 9 -3.90 -0.24 -6.91
N SER A 10 -2.81 -0.15 -6.13
CA SER A 10 -1.96 -1.31 -5.84
C SER A 10 -2.74 -2.44 -5.18
N MET A 11 -3.65 -2.13 -4.25
CA MET A 11 -4.48 -3.13 -3.58
C MET A 11 -5.42 -3.84 -4.56
N LEU A 12 -6.04 -3.10 -5.47
CA LEU A 12 -6.90 -3.67 -6.51
C LEU A 12 -6.11 -4.59 -7.45
N ILE A 13 -4.91 -4.17 -7.87
CA ILE A 13 -4.04 -5.01 -8.72
C ILE A 13 -3.61 -6.27 -7.99
N ALA A 14 -3.27 -6.18 -6.69
CA ALA A 14 -2.94 -7.34 -5.88
C ALA A 14 -4.11 -8.33 -5.78
N ALA A 15 -5.33 -7.82 -5.54
CA ALA A 15 -6.53 -8.64 -5.46
C ALA A 15 -6.85 -9.35 -6.79
N VAL A 16 -6.79 -8.63 -7.91
CA VAL A 16 -7.00 -9.21 -9.25
C VAL A 16 -5.91 -10.23 -9.58
N SER A 17 -4.65 -9.94 -9.26
CA SER A 17 -3.55 -10.87 -9.49
C SER A 17 -3.71 -12.14 -8.65
N LEU A 18 -4.12 -12.02 -7.39
CA LEU A 18 -4.37 -13.18 -6.53
C LEU A 18 -5.54 -14.01 -7.05
N TYR A 19 -6.62 -13.37 -7.47
CA TYR A 19 -7.75 -14.05 -8.10
C TYR A 19 -7.31 -14.84 -9.35
N GLN A 20 -6.49 -14.23 -10.21
CA GLN A 20 -5.96 -14.91 -11.40
C GLN A 20 -5.00 -16.04 -11.04
N TYR A 21 -4.20 -15.90 -9.98
CA TYR A 21 -3.35 -16.98 -9.49
C TYR A 21 -4.18 -18.20 -9.06
N VAL A 22 -5.27 -18.00 -8.31
CA VAL A 22 -6.15 -19.09 -7.87
C VAL A 22 -6.71 -19.90 -9.04
N GLN A 23 -6.93 -19.27 -10.19
CA GLN A 23 -7.48 -19.94 -11.38
C GLN A 23 -6.42 -20.57 -12.29
N THR A 24 -5.20 -20.03 -12.30
CA THR A 24 -4.17 -20.41 -13.30
C THR A 24 -2.95 -21.09 -12.70
N ALA A 25 -2.76 -21.02 -11.37
CA ALA A 25 -1.54 -21.40 -10.66
C ALA A 25 -0.24 -20.78 -11.25
N SER A 26 -0.35 -19.67 -11.99
CA SER A 26 0.79 -19.05 -12.67
C SER A 26 1.70 -18.33 -11.67
N THR A 27 2.99 -18.68 -11.69
CA THR A 27 4.04 -18.05 -10.88
C THR A 27 4.10 -16.53 -11.07
N LEU A 28 3.77 -16.02 -12.27
CA LEU A 28 3.74 -14.59 -12.53
C LEU A 28 2.70 -13.86 -11.66
N TYR A 29 1.49 -14.40 -11.58
CA TYR A 29 0.40 -13.75 -10.84
C TYR A 29 0.67 -13.72 -9.33
N ILE A 30 1.25 -14.78 -8.75
CA ILE A 30 1.60 -14.78 -7.33
C ILE A 30 2.75 -13.81 -7.01
N ILE A 31 3.73 -13.67 -7.91
CA ILE A 31 4.79 -12.65 -7.76
C ILE A 31 4.16 -11.25 -7.79
N LEU A 32 3.27 -10.97 -8.75
CA LEU A 32 2.58 -9.69 -8.84
C LEU A 32 1.77 -9.40 -7.58
N THR A 33 1.07 -10.39 -7.02
CA THR A 33 0.36 -10.22 -5.74
C THR A 33 1.30 -9.74 -4.64
N PHE A 34 2.45 -10.40 -4.42
CA PHE A 34 3.37 -9.98 -3.35
C PHE A 34 3.96 -8.59 -3.58
N VAL A 35 4.36 -8.27 -4.82
CA VAL A 35 4.89 -6.95 -5.17
C VAL A 35 3.86 -5.85 -4.90
N PHE A 36 2.62 -6.05 -5.32
CA PHE A 36 1.58 -5.04 -5.15
C PHE A 36 1.04 -4.95 -3.72
N VAL A 37 1.05 -6.04 -2.95
CA VAL A 37 0.78 -6.00 -1.50
C VAL A 37 1.83 -5.15 -0.79
N ALA A 38 3.12 -5.36 -1.08
CA ALA A 38 4.19 -4.54 -0.51
C ALA A 38 4.04 -3.06 -0.90
N ALA A 39 3.72 -2.78 -2.16
CA ALA A 39 3.46 -1.42 -2.63
C ALA A 39 2.29 -0.75 -1.89
N THR A 40 1.19 -1.46 -1.64
CA THR A 40 0.07 -0.95 -0.84
C THR A 40 0.50 -0.57 0.56
N VAL A 41 1.31 -1.40 1.23
CA VAL A 41 1.82 -1.11 2.58
C VAL A 41 2.73 0.12 2.55
N ILE A 42 3.66 0.21 1.60
CA ILE A 42 4.59 1.35 1.48
C ILE A 42 3.82 2.65 1.23
N PHE A 43 2.94 2.70 0.24
CA PHE A 43 2.19 3.91 -0.08
C PHE A 43 1.19 4.29 1.02
N GLY A 44 0.59 3.30 1.69
CA GLY A 44 -0.24 3.52 2.87
C GLY A 44 0.56 4.14 4.01
N ALA A 45 1.72 3.57 4.34
CA ALA A 45 2.60 4.08 5.39
C ALA A 45 3.08 5.51 5.09
N VAL A 46 3.51 5.80 3.86
CA VAL A 46 3.91 7.15 3.44
C VAL A 46 2.76 8.15 3.58
N PHE A 47 1.54 7.74 3.21
CA PHE A 47 0.36 8.58 3.35
C PHE A 47 0.03 8.91 4.82
N PHE A 48 0.13 7.94 5.72
CA PHE A 48 -0.11 8.14 7.14
C PHE A 48 1.04 8.90 7.83
N SER A 49 2.29 8.67 7.43
CA SER A 49 3.48 9.35 7.97
C SER A 49 3.35 10.88 7.91
N GLY A 50 2.88 11.43 6.78
CA GLY A 50 2.66 12.87 6.63
C GLY A 50 1.49 13.45 7.44
N ARG A 51 0.70 12.61 8.13
CA ARG A 51 -0.46 13.04 8.94
C ARG A 51 -0.30 12.78 10.43
N VAL A 52 0.38 11.70 10.81
CA VAL A 52 0.69 11.41 12.21
C VAL A 52 1.78 12.37 12.74
N ASN A 53 2.66 12.88 11.87
CA ASN A 53 3.74 13.79 12.26
C ASN A 53 3.29 15.22 12.66
N LYS A 54 2.00 15.54 12.62
CA LYS A 54 1.48 16.87 12.99
C LYS A 54 0.88 16.96 14.39
N THR A 55 0.77 15.83 15.10
CA THR A 55 0.27 15.78 16.47
C THR A 55 1.38 15.75 17.53
N GLU A 56 2.64 15.66 17.12
CA GLU A 56 3.82 15.55 17.99
C GLU A 56 4.68 16.83 18.02
N ASP A 57 4.18 17.97 17.50
CA ASP A 57 4.71 19.28 17.90
C ASP A 57 4.27 19.52 19.35
N ILE A 58 4.90 18.80 20.27
CA ILE A 58 4.99 19.15 21.67
C ILE A 58 5.64 20.53 21.64
N HIS A 59 4.81 21.55 21.81
CA HIS A 59 5.25 22.89 22.10
C HIS A 59 5.97 22.80 23.45
N ILE A 60 7.25 22.44 23.44
CA ILE A 60 8.21 22.77 24.49
C ILE A 60 8.42 24.28 24.32
N THR A 61 7.40 25.04 24.72
CA THR A 61 7.52 26.46 25.01
C THR A 61 7.42 26.60 26.51
N GLU A 62 8.56 27.03 27.05
CA GLU A 62 8.90 27.41 28.43
C GLU A 62 9.37 26.30 29.37
#